data_AF-A0A818LFJ5-F1
#
_entry.id   AF-A0A818LFJ5-F1
#
_cell.length_a   1.000
_cell.length_b   1.000
_cell.length_c   1.000
_cell.angle_alpha   90.00
_cell.angle_beta   90.00
_cell.angle_gamma   90.00
#
_symmetry.space_group_name_H-M   'P 1'
#
loop_
_entity.id
_entity.type
_entity.pdbx_description
1 polymer ?
#
loop_
_entity_poly.entity_id
_entity_poly.type
_entity_poly.pdbx_seq_one_letter_code
_entity_poly.pdbx_strand_id
1 'polypeptide(L)'
;YQISADEWRKNFVSENKIKLRAFFVGLILKSNDCPQLASSSFDAAYSYFAANGFTEASTSQRWSSIVDICKSIPFIPSVGPGYIDTNVRPWNGETTRSRQNGAYYKQMFKDLPKGNDRIVTITSFNEWHEGTQIEPAVEKHVSKDINYEGYHQGPFTYIYLTRELIFAT
;
A
#
# COMPACT_ATOMS: atom_id res chain seq x y z
N TYR A 1 -10.61 11.29 11.40
CA TYR A 1 -9.95 11.81 12.62
C TYR A 1 -8.48 12.02 12.28
N GLN A 2 -7.92 13.20 12.54
CA GLN A 2 -6.51 13.50 12.30
C GLN A 2 -5.90 13.90 13.64
N ILE A 3 -4.97 13.08 14.15
CA ILE A 3 -4.20 13.39 15.36
C ILE A 3 -3.20 14.50 15.00
N SER A 4 -3.09 15.53 15.84
CA SER A 4 -2.18 16.64 15.59
C SER A 4 -0.70 16.22 15.73
N ALA A 5 0.20 16.97 15.08
CA ALA A 5 1.63 16.66 15.16
C ALA A 5 2.18 16.73 16.59
N ASP A 6 1.69 17.69 17.38
CA ASP A 6 2.07 17.84 18.78
C ASP A 6 1.59 16.68 19.65
N GLU A 7 0.39 16.17 19.37
CA GLU A 7 -0.16 15.02 20.08
C GLU A 7 0.60 13.74 19.77
N TRP A 8 0.98 13.51 18.50
CA TRP A 8 1.88 12.41 18.16
C TRP A 8 3.24 12.52 18.84
N ARG A 9 3.89 13.68 18.73
CA ARG A 9 5.22 13.94 19.28
C ARG A 9 5.29 13.71 20.79
N LYS A 10 4.27 14.15 21.54
CA LYS A 10 4.15 13.92 22.99
C LYS A 10 4.18 12.43 23.35
N ASN A 11 3.59 11.57 22.50
CA ASN A 11 3.55 10.14 22.73
C ASN A 11 4.84 9.41 22.34
N PHE A 12 5.61 9.95 21.38
CA PHE A 12 6.83 9.32 20.89
C PHE A 12 8.12 9.72 21.63
N VAL A 13 8.17 10.89 22.26
CA VAL A 13 9.44 11.52 22.72
C VAL A 13 9.58 11.61 24.26
N SER A 14 8.74 10.94 25.07
CA SER A 14 8.91 11.03 26.53
C SER A 14 10.26 10.44 26.99
N GLU A 15 11.04 11.18 27.78
CA GLU A 15 12.44 10.87 28.18
C GLU A 15 12.62 9.45 28.75
N ASN A 16 11.63 8.93 29.48
CA ASN A 16 11.65 7.57 30.05
C ASN A 16 11.35 6.45 29.02
N LYS A 17 11.02 6.77 27.77
CA LYS A 17 10.66 5.81 26.71
C LYS A 17 11.67 5.74 25.56
N ILE A 18 12.73 6.56 25.55
CA ILE A 18 13.71 6.59 24.45
C ILE A 18 14.37 5.21 24.25
N LYS A 19 14.61 4.46 25.34
CA LYS A 19 15.16 3.09 25.28
C LYS A 19 14.20 2.01 24.71
N LEU A 20 12.92 2.34 24.50
CA LEU A 20 11.86 1.43 24.02
C LEU A 20 11.16 1.95 22.75
N ARG A 21 11.75 2.93 22.07
CA ARG A 21 11.11 3.56 20.90
C ARG A 21 11.07 2.58 19.72
N ALA A 22 9.85 2.27 19.26
CA ALA A 22 9.62 1.52 18.02
C ALA A 22 9.92 2.38 16.78
N PHE A 23 9.99 1.73 15.62
CA PHE A 23 10.04 2.43 14.33
C PHE A 23 8.61 2.74 13.88
N PHE A 24 8.25 4.01 13.79
CA PHE A 24 6.90 4.45 13.47
C PHE A 24 6.79 4.86 12.00
N VAL A 25 5.85 4.25 11.28
CA VAL A 25 5.56 4.54 9.87
C VAL A 25 4.18 5.18 9.76
N GLY A 26 4.12 6.39 9.19
CA GLY A 26 2.89 7.17 9.09
C GLY A 26 2.33 7.23 7.67
N LEU A 27 1.01 7.24 7.54
CA LEU A 27 0.35 7.32 6.23
C LEU A 27 0.48 8.73 5.63
N ILE A 28 0.86 8.82 4.36
CA ILE A 28 0.73 10.04 3.55
C ILE A 28 -0.31 9.86 2.46
N LEU A 29 -1.03 10.94 2.14
CA LEU A 29 -1.94 11.01 0.99
C LEU A 29 -1.28 11.77 -0.17
N LYS A 30 -0.37 12.68 0.14
CA LYS A 30 0.40 13.51 -0.80
C LYS A 30 1.78 13.82 -0.26
N SER A 31 2.71 14.18 -1.15
CA SER A 31 4.10 14.49 -0.79
C SER A 31 4.24 15.58 0.28
N ASN A 32 3.35 16.58 0.27
CA ASN A 32 3.35 17.68 1.25
C ASN A 32 2.92 17.26 2.68
N ASP A 33 2.53 16.00 2.91
CA ASP A 33 2.25 15.49 4.25
C ASP A 33 3.55 15.08 4.99
N CYS A 34 4.65 14.89 4.26
CA CYS A 34 5.95 14.45 4.80
C CYS A 34 6.54 15.38 5.88
N PRO A 35 6.52 16.72 5.75
CA PRO A 35 6.99 17.61 6.80
C PRO A 35 6.19 17.49 8.10
N GLN A 36 4.87 17.26 8.01
CA GLN A 36 4.01 17.07 9.18
C GLN A 36 4.32 15.76 9.89
N LEU A 37 4.56 14.67 9.16
CA LEU A 37 4.98 13.39 9.75
C LEU A 37 6.35 13.50 10.43
N ALA A 38 7.31 14.16 9.78
CA ALA A 38 8.64 14.39 10.35
C ALA A 38 8.56 15.21 11.65
N SER A 39 7.77 16.30 11.68
CA SER A 39 7.57 17.09 12.91
C SER A 39 6.81 16.35 14.01
N SER A 40 6.04 15.32 13.63
CA SER A 40 5.35 14.40 14.55
C SER A 40 6.26 13.31 15.12
N SER A 41 7.55 13.25 14.75
CA SER A 41 8.53 12.25 15.17
C SER A 41 8.32 10.83 14.62
N PHE A 42 7.67 10.69 13.44
CA PHE A 42 7.67 9.44 12.67
C PHE A 42 9.03 9.20 11.99
N ASP A 43 9.33 7.94 11.70
CA ASP A 43 10.58 7.51 11.08
C ASP A 43 10.48 7.27 9.57
N ALA A 44 9.29 6.93 9.09
CA ALA A 44 9.02 6.77 7.66
C ALA A 44 7.57 7.16 7.30
N ALA A 45 7.34 7.38 6.01
CA ALA A 45 6.03 7.56 5.41
C ALA A 45 5.65 6.35 4.55
N TYR A 46 4.39 5.93 4.52
CA TYR A 46 3.89 4.90 3.58
C TYR A 46 2.58 5.32 2.89
N SER A 47 2.21 4.67 1.78
CA SER A 47 1.06 5.08 0.94
C SER A 47 -0.21 4.26 1.09
N TYR A 48 -0.13 3.03 1.61
CA TYR A 48 -1.20 2.05 1.85
C TYR A 48 -2.02 1.63 0.62
N PHE A 49 -2.73 2.53 -0.05
CA PHE A 49 -3.79 2.18 -1.00
C PHE A 49 -3.27 1.40 -2.21
N ALA A 50 -3.83 0.21 -2.43
CA ALA A 50 -3.54 -0.62 -3.61
C ALA A 50 -4.14 -0.05 -4.90
N ALA A 51 -5.18 0.80 -4.80
CA ALA A 51 -5.80 1.44 -5.94
C ALA A 51 -4.94 2.61 -6.46
N ASN A 52 -4.06 2.33 -7.42
CA ASN A 52 -3.25 3.31 -8.13
C ASN A 52 -4.09 4.52 -8.57
N GLY A 53 -3.66 5.72 -8.15
CA GLY A 53 -4.34 6.98 -8.44
C GLY A 53 -5.41 7.42 -7.43
N PHE A 54 -5.67 6.66 -6.36
CA PHE A 54 -6.67 7.02 -5.35
C PHE A 54 -6.26 8.27 -4.54
N THR A 55 -4.98 8.32 -4.16
CA THR A 55 -4.29 9.49 -3.60
C THR A 55 -3.02 9.78 -4.40
N GLU A 56 -2.45 10.97 -4.25
CA GLU A 56 -1.16 11.31 -4.88
C GLU A 56 -0.07 10.31 -4.47
N ALA A 57 -0.02 9.93 -3.19
CA ALA A 57 0.96 8.98 -2.67
C ALA A 57 0.76 7.54 -3.17
N SER A 58 -0.47 7.16 -3.52
CA SER A 58 -0.77 5.86 -4.14
C SER A 58 -0.57 5.84 -5.65
N THR A 59 -0.22 6.96 -6.28
CA THR A 59 0.07 7.04 -7.72
C THR A 59 1.52 6.59 -7.97
N SER A 60 1.72 5.36 -8.42
CA SER A 60 3.04 4.73 -8.55
C SER A 60 4.01 5.53 -9.42
N GLN A 61 3.51 6.15 -10.50
CA GLN A 61 4.30 6.99 -11.39
C GLN A 61 4.86 8.25 -10.71
N ARG A 62 4.34 8.63 -9.54
CA ARG A 62 4.82 9.78 -8.74
C ARG A 62 5.86 9.41 -7.69
N TRP A 63 6.10 8.13 -7.41
CA TRP A 63 6.95 7.73 -6.29
C TRP A 63 8.36 8.29 -6.34
N SER A 64 8.99 8.38 -7.52
CA SER A 64 10.30 9.03 -7.65
C SER A 64 10.25 10.50 -7.20
N SER A 65 9.25 11.26 -7.67
CA SER A 65 9.08 12.66 -7.25
C SER A 65 8.74 12.80 -5.76
N ILE A 66 8.00 11.85 -5.20
CA ILE A 66 7.67 11.85 -3.77
C ILE A 66 8.93 11.65 -2.94
N VAL A 67 9.83 10.74 -3.33
CA VAL A 67 11.14 10.57 -2.67
C VAL A 67 11.94 11.89 -2.70
N ASP A 68 11.95 12.58 -3.84
CA ASP A 68 12.67 13.85 -3.99
C ASP A 68 12.07 14.99 -3.15
N ILE A 69 10.75 15.00 -2.94
CA ILE A 69 10.04 16.02 -2.15
C ILE A 69 10.13 15.69 -0.65
N CYS A 70 9.99 14.42 -0.28
CA CYS A 70 9.99 13.93 1.10
C CYS A 70 11.41 13.78 1.69
N LYS A 71 12.29 14.77 1.49
CA LYS A 71 13.66 14.72 2.06
C LYS A 71 13.69 14.70 3.59
N SER A 72 12.60 15.10 4.25
CA SER A 72 12.49 15.12 5.70
C SER A 72 12.24 13.75 6.33
N ILE A 73 11.78 12.76 5.55
CA ILE A 73 11.39 11.44 6.06
C ILE A 73 11.39 10.40 4.92
N PRO A 74 12.03 9.22 5.09
CA PRO A 74 11.99 8.14 4.10
C PRO A 74 10.58 7.77 3.66
N PHE A 75 10.39 7.51 2.36
CA PHE A 75 9.13 7.07 1.79
C PHE A 75 9.16 5.56 1.43
N ILE A 76 8.16 4.84 1.92
CA ILE A 76 7.95 3.39 1.76
C ILE A 76 6.70 3.20 0.88
N PRO A 77 6.86 2.94 -0.44
CA PRO A 77 5.72 2.74 -1.32
C PRO A 77 4.96 1.45 -0.98
N SER A 78 3.64 1.48 -1.16
CA SER A 78 2.76 0.33 -1.01
C SER A 78 2.29 -0.17 -2.38
N VAL A 79 2.54 -1.45 -2.68
CA VAL A 79 2.13 -2.12 -3.92
C VAL A 79 0.92 -3.02 -3.66
N GLY A 80 0.04 -3.20 -4.65
CA GLY A 80 -1.10 -4.09 -4.53
C GLY A 80 -1.50 -4.74 -5.86
N PRO A 81 -2.10 -5.94 -5.85
CA PRO A 81 -2.37 -6.70 -7.06
C PRO A 81 -3.56 -6.18 -7.88
N GLY A 82 -4.39 -5.34 -7.27
CA GLY A 82 -5.61 -4.75 -7.81
C GLY A 82 -6.48 -4.22 -6.67
N TYR A 83 -7.70 -3.79 -6.98
CA TYR A 83 -8.67 -3.29 -5.99
C TYR A 83 -10.10 -3.51 -6.49
N ILE A 84 -10.98 -4.04 -5.64
CA ILE A 84 -12.42 -4.12 -5.88
C ILE A 84 -13.14 -4.34 -4.55
N ASP A 85 -13.96 -3.37 -4.13
CA ASP A 85 -14.69 -3.40 -2.86
C ASP A 85 -16.21 -3.28 -3.03
N THR A 86 -16.72 -3.39 -4.26
CA THR A 86 -18.13 -3.13 -4.60
C THR A 86 -19.12 -4.06 -3.92
N ASN A 87 -18.68 -5.22 -3.41
CA ASN A 87 -19.52 -6.09 -2.58
C ASN A 87 -19.90 -5.45 -1.23
N VAL A 88 -19.01 -4.65 -0.64
CA VAL A 88 -19.23 -3.95 0.64
C VAL A 88 -19.47 -2.45 0.46
N ARG A 89 -19.01 -1.87 -0.65
CA ARG A 89 -19.22 -0.47 -1.04
C ARG A 89 -19.73 -0.40 -2.49
N PRO A 90 -21.01 -0.73 -2.77
CA PRO A 90 -21.53 -0.80 -4.14
C PRO A 90 -21.41 0.49 -4.97
N TRP A 91 -21.28 1.63 -4.30
CA TRP A 91 -21.09 2.95 -4.91
C TRP A 91 -19.64 3.25 -5.34
N ASN A 92 -18.65 2.42 -4.97
CA ASN A 92 -17.23 2.72 -5.11
C ASN A 92 -16.59 2.14 -6.39
N GLY A 93 -17.38 1.89 -7.43
CA GLY A 93 -16.94 1.27 -8.68
C GLY A 93 -15.75 1.99 -9.35
N GLU A 94 -15.68 3.32 -9.26
CA GLU A 94 -14.61 4.16 -9.82
C GLU A 94 -13.20 3.85 -9.27
N THR A 95 -13.14 3.32 -8.04
CA THR A 95 -11.86 2.95 -7.39
C THR A 95 -11.37 1.58 -7.87
N THR A 96 -12.19 0.81 -8.60
CA THR A 96 -11.85 -0.53 -9.08
C THR A 96 -10.60 -0.48 -9.95
N ARG A 97 -9.66 -1.40 -9.70
CA ARG A 97 -8.46 -1.63 -10.48
C ARG A 97 -8.37 -3.11 -10.80
N SER A 98 -8.62 -3.42 -12.08
CA SER A 98 -8.48 -4.79 -12.58
C SER A 98 -7.05 -5.28 -12.36
N ARG A 99 -6.93 -6.54 -11.94
CA ARG A 99 -5.62 -7.17 -11.75
C ARG A 99 -4.87 -7.43 -13.07
N GLN A 100 -5.57 -7.39 -14.21
CA GLN A 100 -5.02 -7.55 -15.56
C GLN A 100 -4.05 -8.73 -15.68
N ASN A 101 -4.43 -9.90 -15.16
CA ASN A 101 -3.57 -11.11 -15.13
C ASN A 101 -2.17 -10.86 -14.52
N GLY A 102 -2.09 -9.99 -13.51
CA GLY A 102 -0.86 -9.63 -12.81
C GLY A 102 -0.10 -8.45 -13.42
N ALA A 103 -0.47 -7.95 -14.60
CA ALA A 103 0.19 -6.80 -15.22
C ALA A 103 0.11 -5.55 -14.35
N TYR A 104 -1.03 -5.35 -13.67
CA TYR A 104 -1.22 -4.24 -12.72
C TYR A 104 -0.18 -4.25 -11.61
N TYR A 105 -0.01 -5.42 -10.95
CA TYR A 105 0.95 -5.60 -9.86
C TYR A 105 2.40 -5.41 -10.33
N LYS A 106 2.75 -6.00 -11.47
CA LYS A 106 4.07 -5.86 -12.11
C LYS A 106 4.40 -4.40 -12.40
N GLN A 107 3.42 -3.62 -12.85
CA GLN A 107 3.61 -2.20 -13.14
C GLN A 107 3.91 -1.40 -11.87
N MET A 108 3.20 -1.65 -10.76
CA MET A 108 3.51 -0.98 -9.49
C MET A 108 4.94 -1.30 -9.03
N PHE A 109 5.39 -2.56 -9.10
CA PHE A 109 6.79 -2.91 -8.77
C PHE A 109 7.82 -2.24 -9.69
N LYS A 110 7.52 -2.12 -10.99
CA LYS A 110 8.39 -1.45 -11.97
C LYS A 110 8.58 0.03 -11.64
N ASP A 111 7.58 0.67 -11.06
CA ASP A 111 7.60 2.09 -10.72
C ASP A 111 8.32 2.39 -9.39
N LEU A 112 8.81 1.37 -8.67
CA LEU A 112 9.55 1.56 -7.42
C LEU A 112 10.78 2.47 -7.63
N PRO A 113 11.00 3.50 -6.78
CA PRO A 113 12.10 4.45 -6.92
C PRO A 113 13.46 3.78 -6.69
N LYS A 114 14.49 4.06 -7.50
CA LYS A 114 15.84 3.42 -7.42
C LYS A 114 16.68 3.99 -6.26
N GLY A 115 17.39 3.15 -5.52
CA GLY A 115 18.28 3.57 -4.42
C GLY A 115 18.40 2.53 -3.30
N ASN A 116 19.42 2.67 -2.43
CA ASN A 116 19.68 1.78 -1.29
C ASN A 116 18.65 2.02 -0.18
N ASP A 117 18.15 0.92 0.40
CA ASP A 117 17.16 0.84 1.51
C ASP A 117 15.68 0.74 1.10
N ARG A 118 15.37 -0.06 0.07
CA ARG A 118 14.00 -0.29 -0.41
C ARG A 118 13.20 -1.22 0.52
N ILE A 119 12.59 -0.65 1.55
CA ILE A 119 11.39 -1.25 2.15
C ILE A 119 10.22 -0.99 1.18
N VAL A 120 9.47 -2.03 0.87
CA VAL A 120 8.19 -1.95 0.15
C VAL A 120 7.14 -2.64 1.00
N THR A 121 5.93 -2.09 1.08
CA THR A 121 4.81 -2.78 1.73
C THR A 121 3.87 -3.35 0.68
N ILE A 122 3.24 -4.48 0.99
CA ILE A 122 2.24 -5.10 0.12
C ILE A 122 0.87 -4.90 0.74
N THR A 123 -0.02 -4.23 0.01
CA THR A 123 -1.43 -4.11 0.32
C THR A 123 -2.19 -5.05 -0.62
N SER A 124 -2.55 -6.25 -0.20
CA SER A 124 -2.43 -6.80 1.16
C SER A 124 -2.15 -8.30 1.13
N PHE A 125 -1.85 -8.91 2.28
CA PHE A 125 -1.90 -10.37 2.36
C PHE A 125 -3.34 -10.84 2.10
N ASN A 126 -4.31 -10.39 2.91
CA ASN A 126 -5.66 -10.93 2.96
C ASN A 126 -6.77 -9.90 3.26
N GLU A 127 -6.66 -8.65 2.78
CA GLU A 127 -7.81 -7.75 2.84
C GLU A 127 -8.82 -8.06 1.71
N TRP A 128 -9.62 -9.09 1.96
CA TRP A 128 -10.63 -9.62 1.06
C TRP A 128 -11.76 -8.63 0.77
N HIS A 129 -12.11 -7.75 1.71
CA HIS A 129 -13.20 -6.81 1.50
C HIS A 129 -12.87 -5.76 0.45
N GLU A 130 -11.58 -5.45 0.25
CA GLU A 130 -11.10 -4.51 -0.75
C GLU A 130 -10.55 -5.20 -2.01
N GLY A 131 -10.58 -6.53 -2.06
CA GLY A 131 -10.08 -7.28 -3.21
C GLY A 131 -8.58 -7.09 -3.47
N THR A 132 -7.80 -6.72 -2.44
CA THR A 132 -6.36 -6.39 -2.54
C THR A 132 -5.44 -7.55 -2.16
N GLN A 133 -6.00 -8.68 -1.74
CA GLN A 133 -5.27 -9.84 -1.23
C GLN A 133 -4.33 -10.48 -2.26
N ILE A 134 -3.16 -10.94 -1.82
CA ILE A 134 -2.31 -11.91 -2.53
C ILE A 134 -2.53 -13.35 -2.05
N GLU A 135 -3.26 -13.54 -0.95
CA GLU A 135 -3.69 -14.85 -0.44
C GLU A 135 -4.41 -15.65 -1.53
N PRO A 136 -4.18 -16.99 -1.62
CA PRO A 136 -4.75 -17.78 -2.69
C PRO A 136 -6.27 -17.68 -2.82
N ALA A 137 -6.75 -17.44 -4.05
CA ALA A 137 -8.17 -17.38 -4.38
C ALA A 137 -8.59 -18.48 -5.36
N VAL A 138 -9.71 -19.13 -5.08
CA VAL A 138 -10.37 -20.10 -5.95
C VAL A 138 -11.70 -19.55 -6.43
N GLU A 139 -12.12 -19.99 -7.61
CA GLU A 139 -13.46 -19.69 -8.10
C GLU A 139 -14.51 -20.31 -7.17
N LYS A 140 -15.57 -19.55 -6.89
CA LYS A 140 -16.68 -20.03 -6.05
C LYS A 140 -18.01 -19.51 -6.55
N HIS A 141 -18.87 -20.43 -6.99
CA HIS A 141 -20.27 -20.17 -7.26
C HIS A 141 -21.08 -20.46 -5.99
N VAL A 142 -21.74 -19.43 -5.45
CA VAL A 142 -22.60 -19.54 -4.26
C VAL A 142 -24.07 -19.61 -4.66
N SER A 143 -24.48 -18.77 -5.63
CA SER A 143 -25.82 -18.74 -6.19
C SER A 143 -25.78 -18.24 -7.64
N LYS A 144 -26.95 -18.08 -8.29
CA LYS A 144 -27.02 -17.48 -9.63
C LYS A 144 -26.46 -16.06 -9.67
N ASP A 145 -26.62 -15.30 -8.58
CA ASP A 145 -26.27 -13.88 -8.51
C ASP A 145 -24.95 -13.62 -7.79
N ILE A 146 -24.40 -14.61 -7.05
CA ILE A 146 -23.18 -14.49 -6.27
C ILE A 146 -22.12 -15.46 -6.79
N ASN A 147 -21.19 -14.90 -7.56
CA ASN A 147 -20.06 -15.61 -8.15
C ASN A 147 -18.77 -14.87 -7.78
N TYR A 148 -17.82 -15.60 -7.20
CA TYR A 148 -16.48 -15.08 -6.89
C TYR A 148 -15.46 -15.63 -7.88
N GLU A 149 -14.68 -14.73 -8.46
CA GLU A 149 -13.61 -15.08 -9.38
C GLU A 149 -12.41 -15.65 -8.63
N GLY A 150 -11.81 -16.71 -9.19
CA GLY A 150 -10.48 -17.17 -8.81
C GLY A 150 -9.38 -16.45 -9.59
N TYR A 151 -8.13 -16.78 -9.32
CA TYR A 151 -7.02 -16.28 -10.14
C TYR A 151 -6.83 -17.15 -11.38
N HIS A 152 -6.77 -16.52 -12.56
CA HIS A 152 -6.73 -17.22 -13.86
C HIS A 152 -5.61 -18.25 -14.01
N GLN A 153 -4.43 -18.04 -13.40
CA GLN A 153 -3.29 -18.96 -13.47
C GLN A 153 -3.23 -19.93 -12.28
N GLY A 154 -4.30 -20.00 -11.48
CA GLY A 154 -4.42 -20.87 -10.32
C GLY A 154 -4.28 -20.13 -8.98
N PRO A 155 -4.66 -20.75 -7.86
CA PRO A 155 -4.84 -20.03 -6.59
C PRO A 155 -3.58 -19.34 -6.08
N PHE A 156 -2.40 -19.91 -6.32
CA PHE A 156 -1.14 -19.35 -5.83
C PHE A 156 -0.52 -18.28 -6.72
N THR A 157 -1.23 -17.82 -7.77
CA THR A 157 -0.72 -16.85 -8.77
C THR A 157 0.00 -15.66 -8.12
N TYR A 158 -0.64 -14.99 -7.16
CA TYR A 158 -0.06 -13.77 -6.57
C TYR A 158 1.01 -14.05 -5.52
N ILE A 159 0.99 -15.20 -4.83
CA ILE A 159 2.10 -15.63 -3.97
C ILE A 159 3.37 -15.83 -4.80
N TYR A 160 3.26 -16.55 -5.92
CA TYR A 160 4.41 -16.80 -6.81
C TYR A 160 4.87 -15.52 -7.51
N LEU A 161 3.94 -14.69 -7.97
CA LEU A 161 4.28 -13.42 -8.58
C LEU A 161 4.95 -12.45 -7.58
N THR A 162 4.49 -12.38 -6.32
CA THR A 162 5.17 -11.61 -5.26
C THR A 162 6.60 -12.11 -5.06
N ARG A 163 6.82 -13.43 -5.01
CA ARG A 163 8.17 -14.01 -4.91
C ARG A 163 9.04 -13.59 -6.11
N GLU A 164 8.53 -13.73 -7.33
CA GLU A 164 9.26 -13.33 -8.54
C GLU A 164 9.63 -11.84 -8.49
N LEU A 165 8.70 -10.97 -8.12
CA LEU A 165 8.91 -9.52 -8.13
C LEU A 165 9.89 -9.05 -7.06
N ILE A 166 9.90 -9.67 -5.88
CA ILE A 166 10.85 -9.33 -4.80
C ILE A 166 12.28 -9.75 -5.17
N PHE A 167 12.45 -10.88 -5.86
CA PHE A 167 13.78 -11.40 -6.22
C PHE A 167 14.27 -10.98 -7.61
N ALA A 168 13.43 -10.34 -8.43
CA ALA A 168 13.80 -9.82 -9.74
C ALA A 168 14.21 -8.33 -9.72
N THR A 169 13.92 -7.60 -8.64
CA THR A 169 14.29 -6.18 -8.42
C THR A 169 15.59 -6.03 -7.66
#